data_AF-A0A2E1GU63-F1
#
_entry.id   AF-A0A2E1GU63-F1
#
_cell.length_a   1.000
_cell.length_b   1.000
_cell.length_c   1.000
_cell.angle_alpha   90.00
_cell.angle_beta   90.00
_cell.angle_gamma   90.00
#
_symmetry.space_group_name_H-M   'P 1'
#
loop_
_entity.id
_entity.type
_entity.pdbx_description
1 polymer ?
#
loop_
_entity_poly.entity_id
_entity_poly.type
_entity_poly.pdbx_seq_one_letter_code
_entity_poly.pdbx_strand_id
1 'polypeptide(L)'
;MIILITGATGNVGKYLVNKLHASNYELFFFTTSFNKLNFFKNKAKGYYWNPSKNIINLDLLCKIDCIIHLSGSTIAKPWTRSYK
;
A
#
# COMPACT_ATOMS: atom_id res chain seq x y z
N MET A 1 16.20 -3.30 -3.52
CA MET A 1 15.44 -3.19 -2.27
C MET A 1 13.97 -3.05 -2.64
N ILE A 2 13.13 -3.94 -2.11
CA ILE A 2 11.68 -4.02 -2.38
C ILE A 2 10.94 -3.45 -1.18
N ILE A 3 10.15 -2.41 -1.44
CA ILE A 3 9.33 -1.75 -0.42
C ILE A 3 7.86 -2.09 -0.66
N LEU A 4 7.20 -2.65 0.36
CA LEU A 4 5.77 -2.89 0.35
C LEU A 4 5.02 -1.74 1.02
N ILE A 5 4.04 -1.19 0.33
CA ILE A 5 3.21 -0.09 0.84
C ILE A 5 1.75 -0.56 0.95
N THR A 6 1.18 -0.56 2.15
CA THR A 6 -0.26 -0.73 2.36
C THR A 6 -0.95 0.64 2.38
N GLY A 7 -2.21 0.74 1.97
CA GLY A 7 -2.89 2.04 1.87
C GLY A 7 -2.30 2.97 0.78
N ALA A 8 -1.51 2.42 -0.15
CA ALA A 8 -0.79 3.19 -1.16
C ALA A 8 -1.69 4.08 -2.03
N THR A 9 -2.95 3.68 -2.25
CA THR A 9 -3.90 4.45 -3.08
C THR A 9 -4.49 5.69 -2.38
N GLY A 10 -4.20 5.90 -1.09
CA GLY A 10 -4.58 7.11 -0.35
C GLY A 10 -3.72 8.33 -0.70
N ASN A 11 -4.09 9.52 -0.21
CA ASN A 11 -3.40 10.78 -0.55
C ASN A 11 -1.89 10.74 -0.26
N VAL A 12 -1.51 10.34 0.96
CA VAL A 12 -0.10 10.21 1.36
C VAL A 12 0.62 9.13 0.54
N GLY A 13 -0.03 7.98 0.36
CA GLY A 13 0.54 6.86 -0.37
C GLY A 13 0.88 7.19 -1.83
N LYS A 14 0.03 7.94 -2.53
CA LYS A 14 0.28 8.36 -3.92
C LYS A 14 1.54 9.21 -4.04
N TYR A 15 1.71 10.19 -3.13
CA TYR A 15 2.90 11.03 -3.11
C TYR A 15 4.15 10.21 -2.81
N LEU A 16 4.08 9.34 -1.82
CA LEU A 16 5.19 8.49 -1.41
C LEU A 16 5.64 7.54 -2.53
N VAL A 17 4.70 6.88 -3.21
CA VAL A 17 4.99 6.00 -4.35
C VAL A 17 5.74 6.75 -5.45
N ASN A 18 5.30 7.97 -5.80
CA ASN A 18 5.97 8.76 -6.82
C ASN A 18 7.42 9.12 -6.42
N LYS A 19 7.62 9.51 -5.15
CA LYS A 19 8.94 9.89 -4.65
C LYS A 19 9.91 8.70 -4.60
N LEU A 20 9.46 7.56 -4.07
CA LEU A 20 10.29 6.35 -3.99
C LEU A 20 10.58 5.76 -5.37
N HIS A 21 9.62 5.80 -6.29
CA HIS A 21 9.83 5.38 -7.67
C HIS A 21 10.90 6.26 -8.35
N ALA A 22 10.85 7.57 -8.15
CA ALA A 22 11.87 8.48 -8.66
C ALA A 22 13.26 8.23 -8.05
N SER A 23 13.33 7.66 -6.85
CA SER A 23 14.57 7.17 -6.22
C SER A 23 14.96 5.75 -6.65
N ASN A 24 14.34 5.19 -7.68
CA ASN A 24 14.69 3.90 -8.30
C ASN A 24 14.52 2.68 -7.37
N TYR A 25 13.58 2.75 -6.42
CA TYR A 25 13.17 1.60 -5.61
C TYR A 25 12.13 0.75 -6.32
N GLU A 26 12.18 -0.57 -6.09
CA GLU A 26 11.11 -1.47 -6.51
C GLU A 26 9.96 -1.42 -5.50
N LEU A 27 8.76 -1.12 -5.99
CA LEU A 27 7.60 -0.85 -5.14
C LEU A 27 6.51 -1.87 -5.35
N PHE A 28 6.10 -2.53 -4.28
CA PHE A 28 4.89 -3.35 -4.22
C PHE A 28 3.84 -2.63 -3.39
N PHE A 29 2.57 -2.85 -3.70
CA PHE A 29 1.50 -2.36 -2.83
C PHE A 29 0.38 -3.38 -2.67
N PHE A 30 -0.23 -3.36 -1.50
CA PHE A 30 -1.42 -4.15 -1.23
C PHE A 30 -2.70 -3.35 -1.44
N THR A 31 -3.70 -4.00 -2.05
CA THR A 31 -5.04 -3.46 -2.27
C THR A 31 -6.11 -4.51 -2.01
N THR A 32 -7.18 -4.11 -1.31
CA THR A 32 -8.38 -4.94 -1.12
C THR A 32 -9.34 -4.86 -2.31
N SER A 33 -9.05 -4.03 -3.30
CA SER A 33 -9.84 -3.89 -4.53
C SER A 33 -9.05 -4.40 -5.73
N PHE A 34 -9.56 -5.45 -6.40
CA PHE A 34 -8.97 -5.99 -7.63
C PHE A 34 -8.81 -4.93 -8.74
N ASN A 35 -9.80 -4.03 -8.89
CA ASN A 35 -9.76 -2.96 -9.90
C ASN A 35 -8.61 -1.97 -9.69
N LYS A 36 -7.97 -1.96 -8.52
CA LYS A 36 -6.85 -1.07 -8.19
C LYS A 36 -5.49 -1.76 -8.32
N LEU A 37 -5.40 -3.01 -8.81
CA LEU A 37 -4.12 -3.70 -8.98
C LEU A 37 -3.16 -2.94 -9.92
N ASN A 38 -3.70 -2.25 -10.92
CA ASN A 38 -2.93 -1.45 -11.87
C ASN A 38 -3.03 0.06 -11.60
N PHE A 39 -3.32 0.47 -10.35
CA PHE A 39 -3.52 1.88 -10.00
C PHE A 39 -2.29 2.74 -10.31
N PHE A 40 -1.10 2.22 -10.00
CA PHE A 40 0.18 2.89 -10.23
C PHE A 40 0.84 2.36 -11.50
N LYS A 41 0.28 2.73 -12.66
CA LYS A 41 0.79 2.35 -14.00
C LYS A 41 2.32 2.44 -14.05
N ASN A 42 2.97 1.28 -14.17
CA ASN A 42 4.42 1.07 -14.24
C ASN A 42 5.26 1.60 -13.07
N LYS A 43 4.65 2.15 -12.00
CA LYS A 43 5.37 2.74 -10.86
C LYS A 43 5.44 1.82 -9.65
N ALA A 44 4.40 1.01 -9.45
CA ALA A 44 4.35 0.04 -8.37
C ALA A 44 3.48 -1.15 -8.80
N LYS A 45 3.85 -2.35 -8.35
CA LYS A 45 3.11 -3.58 -8.65
C LYS A 45 2.06 -3.85 -7.57
N GLY A 46 0.80 -3.96 -7.99
CA GLY A 46 -0.31 -4.23 -7.09
C GLY A 46 -0.49 -5.70 -6.80
N TYR A 47 -0.73 -6.01 -5.53
CA TYR A 47 -1.06 -7.35 -5.07
C TYR A 47 -2.38 -7.31 -4.31
N TYR A 48 -3.25 -8.27 -4.62
CA TYR A 48 -4.50 -8.42 -3.91
C TYR A 48 -4.24 -9.00 -2.53
N TRP A 49 -4.91 -8.45 -1.53
CA TRP A 49 -4.94 -9.00 -0.19
C TRP A 49 -6.30 -8.72 0.46
N ASN A 50 -6.62 -9.46 1.51
CA ASN A 50 -7.80 -9.21 2.32
C ASN A 50 -7.55 -9.68 3.77
N PRO A 51 -7.16 -8.77 4.68
CA PRO A 51 -6.92 -9.12 6.08
C PRO A 51 -8.14 -9.72 6.77
N SER A 52 -9.36 -9.23 6.47
CA SER A 52 -10.60 -9.75 7.04
C SER A 52 -10.92 -11.19 6.61
N LYS A 53 -10.33 -11.65 5.50
CA LYS A 53 -10.48 -13.02 4.98
C LYS A 53 -9.19 -13.84 5.10
N ASN A 54 -8.18 -13.35 5.81
CA ASN A 54 -6.84 -13.95 5.87
C ASN A 54 -6.21 -14.26 4.50
N ILE A 55 -6.53 -13.45 3.48
CA ILE A 55 -5.95 -13.60 2.14
C ILE A 55 -4.68 -12.77 2.08
N ILE A 56 -3.53 -13.43 2.01
CA ILE A 56 -2.23 -12.80 1.83
C ILE A 56 -1.29 -13.76 1.11
N ASN A 57 -0.40 -13.23 0.27
CA ASN A 57 0.65 -14.00 -0.35
C ASN A 57 1.90 -13.97 0.53
N LEU A 58 2.18 -15.08 1.23
CA LEU A 58 3.33 -15.19 2.13
C LEU A 58 4.66 -15.22 1.39
N ASP A 59 4.73 -15.87 0.22
CA ASP A 59 5.95 -15.96 -0.59
C ASP A 59 6.42 -14.57 -1.08
N LEU A 60 5.47 -13.65 -1.28
CA LEU A 60 5.77 -12.25 -1.56
C LEU A 60 6.45 -11.56 -0.37
N LEU A 61 5.96 -11.79 0.85
CA LEU A 61 6.51 -11.17 2.06
C LEU A 61 7.97 -11.57 2.29
N CYS A 62 8.34 -12.80 1.95
CA CYS A 62 9.73 -13.25 2.03
C CYS A 62 10.70 -12.48 1.10
N LYS A 63 10.18 -11.74 0.11
CA LYS A 63 10.97 -10.94 -0.85
C LYS A 63 11.02 -9.46 -0.49
N ILE A 64 10.31 -9.04 0.56
CA ILE A 64 10.16 -7.63 0.92
C ILE A 64 11.21 -7.26 1.97
N ASP A 65 11.93 -6.17 1.73
CA ASP A 65 12.95 -5.64 2.66
C ASP A 65 12.33 -4.68 3.69
N CYS A 66 11.29 -3.94 3.31
CA CYS A 66 10.68 -2.91 4.14
C CYS A 66 9.16 -2.82 3.92
N ILE A 67 8.41 -2.66 5.00
CA ILE A 67 6.94 -2.46 4.96
C ILE A 67 6.61 -1.07 5.49
N ILE A 68 5.88 -0.29 4.68
CA ILE A 68 5.30 1.00 5.07
C ILE A 68 3.79 0.81 5.21
N HIS A 69 3.29 0.92 6.44
CA HIS A 69 1.88 0.72 6.74
C HIS A 69 1.10 2.04 6.76
N LEU A 70 0.40 2.37 5.67
CA LEU A 70 -0.45 3.56 5.58
C LEU A 70 -1.96 3.20 5.54
N SER A 71 -2.33 1.93 5.67
CA SER A 71 -3.73 1.56 5.80
C SER A 71 -4.26 1.93 7.19
N GLY A 72 -5.39 2.63 7.21
CA GLY A 72 -6.02 3.10 8.44
C GLY A 72 -7.24 3.97 8.14
N SER A 73 -7.58 4.82 9.10
CA SER A 73 -8.65 5.80 9.02
C SER A 73 -8.33 6.92 8.01
N THR A 74 -9.36 7.44 7.34
CA THR A 74 -9.23 8.62 6.48
C THR A 74 -8.85 9.85 7.31
N ILE A 75 -7.74 10.51 6.96
CA ILE A 75 -7.30 11.79 7.56
C ILE A 75 -8.34 12.91 7.42
N ALA A 76 -9.29 12.79 6.49
CA ALA A 76 -10.37 13.76 6.29
C ALA A 76 -11.38 13.85 7.46
N LYS A 77 -11.35 12.91 8.41
CA LYS A 77 -12.23 12.93 9.59
C LYS A 77 -11.49 13.52 10.78
N PRO A 78 -12.11 14.45 11.53
CA PRO A 78 -11.52 14.98 12.76
C PRO A 78 -11.33 13.86 13.78
N TRP A 79 -10.24 13.94 14.55
CA TRP A 79 -9.93 13.00 15.62
C TRP A 79 -10.88 13.23 16.80
N THR A 80 -11.89 12.36 16.95
CA THR A 80 -12.89 12.48 18.02
C THR A 80 -12.82 11.29 18.96
N ARG A 81 -13.54 11.35 20.09
CA ARG A 81 -13.54 10.23 21.06
C ARG A 81 -14.15 8.95 20.47
N SER A 82 -15.12 9.09 19.56
CA SER A 82 -15.75 7.99 18.81
C SER A 82 -14.99 7.60 17.54
N TYR A 83 -13.98 8.38 17.13
CA TYR A 83 -13.18 8.16 15.93
C TYR A 83 -11.70 8.31 16.27
N LYS A 84 -11.09 7.19 16.69
CA LYS A 84 -9.66 7.03 16.96
C LYS A 84 -9.15 5.81 16.21
#